data_AF-M2QA42-F1
#
_entry.id   AF-M2QA42-F1
#
_cell.length_a   1.000
_cell.length_b   1.000
_cell.length_c   1.000
_cell.angle_alpha   90.00
_cell.angle_beta   90.00
_cell.angle_gamma   90.00
#
_symmetry.space_group_name_H-M   'P 1'
#
loop_
_entity.id
_entity.type
_entity.pdbx_description
1 polymer ?
#
loop_
_entity_poly.entity_id
_entity_poly.type
_entity_poly.pdbx_seq_one_letter_code
_entity_poly.pdbx_strand_id
1 'polypeptide(L)'
;MDVAKSTPGDICSTGARSAGFQVPGGTVSTAVYPAGASVPVLPTGAAEGRRTTAKGSLVIVVSLGDGTGGSAFSAADVDRFAAVLATRY
;
A
#
# COMPACT_ATOMS: atom_id res chain seq x y z
N MET A 1 5.18 -23.51 1.62
CA MET A 1 4.36 -22.29 1.68
C MET A 1 5.02 -21.40 2.71
N ASP A 2 5.90 -20.51 2.26
CA ASP A 2 6.66 -19.65 3.16
C ASP A 2 5.78 -18.49 3.63
N VAL A 3 5.81 -18.22 4.93
CA VAL A 3 5.06 -17.13 5.57
C VAL A 3 5.44 -15.82 4.88
N ALA A 4 4.44 -15.03 4.47
CA ALA A 4 4.65 -13.70 3.92
C ALA A 4 5.56 -12.90 4.87
N LYS A 5 6.83 -12.75 4.48
CA LYS A 5 7.83 -12.03 5.28
C LYS A 5 7.40 -10.58 5.31
N SER A 6 6.79 -10.17 6.42
CA SER A 6 6.38 -8.79 6.63
C SER A 6 7.63 -7.94 6.77
N THR A 7 7.99 -7.19 5.73
CA THR A 7 9.04 -6.18 5.79
C THR A 7 8.42 -4.83 6.17
N PRO A 8 9.16 -3.93 6.84
CA PRO A 8 8.76 -2.53 6.91
C PRO A 8 8.47 -2.05 5.48
N GLY A 9 7.27 -1.50 5.23
CA GLY A 9 6.91 -1.06 3.89
C GLY A 9 7.75 0.15 3.49
N ASP A 10 8.28 0.15 2.26
CA ASP A 10 9.19 1.19 1.73
C ASP A 10 8.57 2.59 1.66
N ILE A 11 7.25 2.68 1.85
CA ILE A 11 6.46 3.92 1.89
C ILE A 11 6.26 4.40 3.33
N CYS A 12 7.35 4.54 4.09
CA CYS A 12 7.29 4.96 5.49
C CYS A 12 7.81 6.40 5.65
N SER A 13 6.97 7.31 6.17
CA SER A 13 7.38 8.63 6.68
C SER A 13 7.30 8.65 8.21
N THR A 14 7.91 9.66 8.85
CA THR A 14 7.80 9.85 10.30
C THR A 14 6.33 9.84 10.75
N GLY A 15 5.97 8.94 11.67
CA GLY A 15 4.61 8.80 12.21
C GLY A 15 3.65 7.96 11.35
N ALA A 16 4.05 7.54 10.15
CA ALA A 16 3.27 6.60 9.35
C ALA A 16 3.44 5.16 9.86
N ARG A 17 2.39 4.34 9.71
CA ARG A 17 2.44 2.91 9.97
C ARG A 17 2.41 2.19 8.63
N SER A 18 3.41 1.38 8.30
CA SER A 18 3.46 0.64 7.04
C SER A 18 3.67 -0.86 7.24
N ALA A 19 3.28 -1.64 6.24
CA ALA A 19 3.54 -3.07 6.15
C ALA A 19 3.70 -3.47 4.67
N GLY A 20 4.74 -4.26 4.36
CA GLY A 20 4.95 -4.89 3.07
C GLY A 20 4.66 -6.39 3.10
N PHE A 21 4.09 -6.91 2.02
CA PHE A 21 3.72 -8.31 1.85
C PHE A 21 4.24 -8.82 0.51
N GLN A 22 5.02 -9.90 0.54
CA GLN A 22 5.35 -10.63 -0.69
C GLN A 22 4.16 -11.48 -1.11
N VAL A 23 3.80 -11.38 -2.39
CA VAL A 23 2.68 -12.09 -3.00
C VAL A 23 3.13 -12.76 -4.30
N PRO A 24 2.44 -13.78 -4.80
CA PRO A 24 2.69 -14.26 -6.15
C PRO A 24 2.62 -13.11 -7.17
N GLY A 25 3.67 -12.96 -7.99
CA GLY A 25 3.75 -11.91 -9.01
C GLY A 25 4.27 -10.55 -8.53
N GLY A 26 4.67 -10.38 -7.26
CA GLY A 26 5.35 -9.17 -6.80
C GLY A 26 5.18 -8.85 -5.32
N THR A 27 4.94 -7.58 -5.01
CA THR A 27 4.85 -7.07 -3.64
C THR A 27 3.64 -6.15 -3.49
N VAL A 28 2.99 -6.20 -2.34
CA VAL A 28 1.98 -5.23 -1.92
C VAL A 28 2.44 -4.53 -0.65
N SER A 29 2.44 -3.21 -0.67
CA SER A 29 2.76 -2.39 0.49
C SER A 29 1.54 -1.56 0.88
N THR A 30 1.33 -1.42 2.18
CA THR A 30 0.27 -0.59 2.74
C THR A 30 0.87 0.41 3.71
N ALA A 31 0.32 1.63 3.77
CA ALA A 31 0.70 2.63 4.74
C ALA A 31 -0.51 3.44 5.21
N VAL A 32 -0.50 3.82 6.49
CA VAL A 32 -1.44 4.76 7.09
C VAL A 32 -0.67 5.99 7.51
N TYR A 33 -0.98 7.12 6.90
CA TYR A 33 -0.41 8.42 7.20
C TYR A 33 -1.37 9.20 8.09
N PRO A 34 -0.87 9.88 9.15
CA PRO A 34 -1.70 10.80 9.92
C PRO A 34 -2.13 11.99 9.05
N ALA A 35 -3.23 12.65 9.44
CA ALA A 35 -3.73 13.82 8.75
C ALA A 35 -2.64 14.90 8.59
N GLY A 36 -2.47 15.41 7.37
CA GLY A 36 -1.47 16.43 7.05
C GLY A 36 -0.05 15.92 6.86
N ALA A 37 0.22 14.61 6.95
CA ALA A 37 1.52 14.06 6.63
C ALA A 37 1.79 14.03 5.12
N SER A 38 3.06 14.25 4.75
CA SER A 38 3.53 14.15 3.38
C SER A 38 3.65 12.68 2.96
N VAL A 39 3.10 12.37 1.79
CA VAL A 39 3.20 11.05 1.17
C VAL A 39 4.43 11.01 0.25
N PRO A 40 5.30 9.99 0.34
CA PRO A 40 6.44 9.85 -0.56
C PRO A 40 6.00 9.57 -2.00
N VAL A 41 6.88 9.85 -2.96
CA VAL A 41 6.65 9.49 -4.36
C VAL A 41 6.64 7.96 -4.48
N LEU A 42 5.62 7.43 -5.15
CA LEU A 42 5.44 6.00 -5.34
C LEU A 42 6.25 5.47 -6.54
N PRO A 43 6.66 4.19 -6.53
CA PRO A 43 7.40 3.60 -7.64
C PRO A 43 6.61 3.66 -8.95
N THR A 44 7.27 4.02 -10.04
CA THR A 44 6.68 4.01 -11.39
C THR A 44 6.26 2.59 -11.78
N GLY A 45 5.06 2.46 -12.36
CA GLY A 45 4.50 1.17 -12.79
C GLY A 45 3.77 0.39 -11.68
N ALA A 46 3.68 0.94 -10.47
CA ALA A 46 2.82 0.39 -9.43
C ALA A 46 1.34 0.75 -9.66
N ALA A 47 0.45 -0.15 -9.28
CA ALA A 47 -0.96 0.18 -9.07
C ALA A 47 -1.14 0.75 -7.66
N GLU A 48 -1.88 1.85 -7.53
CA GLU A 48 -2.11 2.52 -6.26
C GLU A 48 -3.59 2.70 -5.93
N GLY A 49 -3.90 2.68 -4.64
CA GLY A 49 -5.23 2.94 -4.10
C GLY A 49 -5.09 3.80 -2.86
N ARG A 50 -5.79 4.95 -2.85
CA ARG A 50 -5.72 5.93 -1.76
C ARG A 50 -7.10 6.18 -1.19
N ARG A 51 -7.23 6.15 0.14
CA ARG A 51 -8.49 6.42 0.83
C ARG A 51 -8.26 7.16 2.15
N THR A 52 -8.93 8.30 2.29
CA THR A 52 -9.01 9.01 3.56
C THR A 52 -10.00 8.29 4.47
N THR A 53 -9.61 8.08 5.72
CA THR A 53 -10.49 7.48 6.72
C THR A 53 -11.40 8.53 7.37
N ALA A 54 -12.42 8.08 8.10
CA ALA A 54 -13.35 9.00 8.78
C ALA A 54 -12.65 9.92 9.80
N LYS A 55 -11.46 9.55 10.30
CA LYS A 55 -10.66 10.34 11.24
C LYS A 55 -9.63 11.25 10.55
N GLY A 56 -9.63 11.31 9.22
CA GLY A 56 -8.75 12.18 8.43
C GLY A 56 -7.35 11.61 8.14
N SER A 57 -7.04 10.40 8.62
CA SER A 57 -5.82 9.68 8.21
C SER A 57 -5.93 9.24 6.75
N LEU A 58 -4.80 9.07 6.07
CA LEU A 58 -4.76 8.59 4.69
C LEU A 58 -4.21 7.16 4.65
N VAL A 59 -4.99 6.23 4.12
CA VAL A 59 -4.55 4.88 3.79
C VAL A 59 -4.10 4.83 2.34
N ILE A 60 -2.94 4.24 2.10
CA ILE A 60 -2.38 3.99 0.77
C ILE A 60 -2.06 2.50 0.65
N VAL A 61 -2.47 1.90 -0.45
CA VAL A 61 -2.06 0.56 -0.87
C VAL A 61 -1.35 0.69 -2.21
N VAL A 62 -0.21 0.02 -2.35
CA VAL A 62 0.65 0.03 -3.53
C VAL A 62 0.94 -1.40 -3.91
N SER A 63 0.67 -1.77 -5.15
CA SER A 63 1.03 -3.07 -5.71
C SER A 63 2.07 -2.89 -6.80
N LEU A 64 3.23 -3.50 -6.61
CA LEU A 64 4.32 -3.53 -7.56
C LEU A 64 4.49 -4.97 -8.06
N GLY A 65 4.64 -5.16 -9.37
CA GLY A 65 4.95 -6.48 -9.89
C GLY A 65 6.43 -6.83 -9.77
N ASP A 66 6.76 -8.07 -10.12
CA ASP A 66 8.11 -8.64 -10.12
C ASP A 66 9.04 -8.14 -11.24
N GLY A 67 8.64 -7.11 -11.98
CA GLY A 67 9.42 -6.54 -13.10
C GLY A 67 9.00 -7.04 -14.48
N THR A 68 7.98 -7.89 -14.58
CA THR A 68 7.39 -8.34 -15.87
C THR A 68 6.48 -7.30 -16.55
N GLY A 69 6.43 -6.06 -16.04
CA GLY A 69 5.77 -4.92 -16.69
C GLY A 69 4.35 -4.61 -16.20
N GLY A 70 3.85 -5.30 -15.18
CA GLY A 70 2.54 -5.04 -14.57
C GLY A 70 2.61 -4.97 -13.04
N SER A 71 1.53 -4.53 -12.40
CA SER A 71 1.35 -4.64 -10.94
C SER A 71 0.90 -6.06 -10.57
N ALA A 72 1.23 -6.52 -9.35
CA ALA A 72 0.79 -7.84 -8.88
C ALA A 72 -0.74 -7.95 -8.74
N PHE A 73 -1.41 -6.82 -8.45
CA PHE A 73 -2.86 -6.69 -8.40
C PHE A 73 -3.33 -5.57 -9.31
N SER A 74 -4.57 -5.69 -9.81
CA SER A 74 -5.20 -4.65 -10.63
C SER A 74 -5.46 -3.38 -9.81
N ALA A 75 -5.58 -2.23 -10.48
CA ALA A 75 -5.94 -0.98 -9.82
C ALA A 75 -7.29 -1.07 -9.06
N ALA A 76 -8.25 -1.83 -9.59
CA ALA A 76 -9.55 -2.04 -8.93
C ALA A 76 -9.42 -2.84 -7.63
N ASP A 77 -8.57 -3.87 -7.61
CA ASP A 77 -8.30 -4.65 -6.39
C ASP A 77 -7.57 -3.82 -5.35
N VAL A 78 -6.56 -3.07 -5.77
CA VAL A 78 -5.80 -2.17 -4.89
C VAL A 78 -6.70 -1.10 -4.27
N ASP A 79 -7.60 -0.51 -5.06
CA ASP A 79 -8.60 0.45 -4.60
C ASP A 79 -9.56 -0.18 -3.58
N ARG A 80 -10.02 -1.41 -3.83
CA ARG A 80 -10.85 -2.18 -2.91
C ARG A 80 -10.12 -2.46 -1.59
N PHE A 81 -8.85 -2.83 -1.63
CA PHE A 81 -8.04 -3.05 -0.41
C PHE A 81 -7.92 -1.77 0.41
N ALA A 82 -7.63 -0.63 -0.24
CA ALA A 82 -7.56 0.67 0.41
C ALA A 82 -8.90 1.05 1.07
N ALA A 83 -10.03 0.80 0.41
CA ALA A 83 -11.35 1.03 0.96
C ALA A 83 -11.62 0.18 2.21
N VAL A 84 -11.32 -1.12 2.17
CA VAL A 84 -11.48 -2.02 3.33
C VAL A 84 -10.61 -1.54 4.50
N LEU A 85 -9.34 -1.23 4.25
CA LEU A 85 -8.42 -0.76 5.28
C LEU A 85 -8.87 0.59 5.87
N ALA A 86 -9.36 1.53 5.05
CA ALA A 86 -9.85 2.81 5.53
C ALA A 86 -11.05 2.71 6.49
N THR A 87 -11.83 1.63 6.42
CA THR A 87 -12.90 1.38 7.42
C THR A 87 -12.36 0.94 8.79
N ARG A 88 -11.11 0.49 8.87
CA ARG A 88 -10.49 -0.07 10.07
C ARG A 88 -9.66 0.95 10.87
N TYR A 89 -9.26 2.05 10.25
CA TYR A 89 -8.36 3.06 10.85
C TYR A 89 -9.11 4.37 11.16
#